data_AF-A0A1G3W1V3-F1
#
_entry.id   AF-A0A1G3W1V3-F1
#
_cell.length_a   1.000
_cell.length_b   1.000
_cell.length_c   1.000
_cell.angle_alpha   90.00
_cell.angle_beta   90.00
_cell.angle_gamma   90.00
#
_symmetry.space_group_name_H-M   'P 1'
#
loop_
_entity.id
_entity.type
_entity.pdbx_description
1 polymer ?
#
loop_
_entity_poly.entity_id
_entity_poly.type
_entity_poly.pdbx_seq_one_letter_code
_entity_poly.pdbx_strand_id
1 'polypeptide(L)'
;MYDSGKDGLVACDFLISSGSLISLAALADIGPMDESLFIDNVDLEWSFRALAKGYALIGVCTTTMHHRLGHSRRQLPFGLGQIKVHDPIRLYYIMRNRLLLYRLPHTPTVWIAQDVPRAAVKFLLFSLLIAPRIDNVRFMLAGLRDGLLGRRGPYIESWRRKR
;
A
#
# COMPACT_ATOMS: atom_id res chain seq x y z
N MET A 1 -15.01 -1.64 15.94
CA MET A 1 -16.36 -1.74 15.35
C MET A 1 -16.79 -0.29 15.15
N TYR A 2 -16.70 0.23 13.92
CA TYR A 2 -17.08 1.62 13.68
C TYR A 2 -18.60 1.73 13.72
N ASP A 3 -19.10 2.72 14.45
CA ASP A 3 -20.53 3.05 14.53
C ASP A 3 -20.99 3.47 13.12
N SER A 4 -21.63 2.55 12.41
CA SER A 4 -22.32 2.87 11.17
C SER A 4 -23.54 3.69 11.56
N GLY A 5 -23.46 5.01 11.39
CA GLY A 5 -24.61 5.89 11.50
C GLY A 5 -25.78 5.36 10.67
N LYS A 6 -27.01 5.79 10.98
CA LYS A 6 -28.28 5.28 10.42
C LYS A 6 -28.36 5.16 8.89
N ASP A 7 -27.42 5.75 8.15
CA ASP A 7 -27.34 5.75 6.68
C ASP A 7 -26.28 4.79 6.10
N GLY A 8 -25.59 4.01 6.93
CA GLY A 8 -24.55 3.06 6.50
C GLY A 8 -23.27 3.73 5.98
N LEU A 9 -23.01 4.95 6.43
CA LEU A 9 -21.80 5.72 6.14
C LEU A 9 -20.77 5.54 7.26
N VAL A 10 -19.51 5.31 6.90
CA VAL A 10 -18.42 5.09 7.85
C VAL A 10 -17.20 5.94 7.48
N ALA A 11 -16.70 6.73 8.42
CA ALA A 11 -15.45 7.46 8.24
C ALA A 11 -14.27 6.47 8.13
N CYS A 12 -13.40 6.69 7.16
CA CYS A 12 -12.28 5.80 6.83
C CYS A 12 -10.94 6.54 6.89
N ASP A 13 -9.87 5.81 7.22
CA ASP A 13 -8.51 6.37 7.18
C ASP A 13 -7.90 6.34 5.76
N PHE A 14 -8.41 5.46 4.90
CA PHE A 14 -8.06 5.40 3.47
C PHE A 14 -9.15 4.67 2.68
N LEU A 15 -9.19 4.88 1.37
CA LEU A 15 -10.10 4.20 0.45
C LEU A 15 -9.32 3.61 -0.72
N ILE A 16 -9.77 2.47 -1.25
CA ILE A 16 -9.18 1.88 -2.46
C ILE A 16 -9.73 2.58 -3.72
N SER A 17 -8.87 2.91 -4.67
CA SER A 17 -9.28 3.64 -5.88
C SER A 17 -10.27 2.87 -6.74
N SER A 18 -10.16 1.54 -6.80
CA SER A 18 -11.00 0.68 -7.65
C SER A 18 -12.50 0.71 -7.32
N GLY A 19 -12.90 1.31 -6.20
CA GLY A 19 -14.31 1.43 -5.79
C GLY A 19 -14.65 2.80 -5.19
N SER A 20 -13.85 3.81 -5.48
CA SER A 20 -14.03 5.16 -4.92
C SER A 20 -14.60 6.12 -5.96
N LEU A 21 -15.50 6.99 -5.52
CA LEU A 21 -15.92 8.19 -6.26
C LEU A 21 -15.20 9.39 -5.67
N ILE A 22 -14.55 10.17 -6.52
CA ILE A 22 -13.81 11.37 -6.12
C ILE A 22 -14.48 12.59 -6.73
N SER A 23 -14.81 13.57 -5.90
CA SER A 23 -15.30 14.86 -6.39
C SER A 23 -14.25 15.51 -7.30
N LEU A 24 -14.66 16.00 -8.47
CA LEU A 24 -13.76 16.71 -9.38
C LEU A 24 -13.16 17.97 -8.73
N ALA A 25 -13.92 18.66 -7.88
CA ALA A 25 -13.41 19.81 -7.12
C ALA A 25 -12.32 19.37 -6.13
N ALA A 26 -12.54 18.26 -5.42
CA ALA A 26 -11.54 17.71 -4.51
C ALA A 26 -10.29 17.24 -5.27
N LEU A 27 -10.45 16.59 -6.43
CA LEU A 27 -9.32 16.18 -7.26
C LEU A 27 -8.52 17.38 -7.78
N ALA A 28 -9.19 18.47 -8.17
CA ALA A 28 -8.55 19.70 -8.63
C ALA A 28 -7.76 20.40 -7.52
N ASP A 29 -8.29 20.44 -6.30
CA ASP A 29 -7.58 21.02 -5.15
C ASP A 29 -6.47 20.09 -4.64
N ILE A 30 -6.76 18.83 -4.32
CA ILE A 30 -5.79 17.88 -3.76
C ILE A 30 -4.66 17.57 -4.75
N GLY A 31 -5.00 17.50 -6.04
CA GLY A 31 -4.11 17.08 -7.13
C GLY A 31 -4.26 15.60 -7.47
N PRO A 32 -3.67 15.17 -8.60
CA PRO A 32 -3.76 13.78 -9.07
C PRO A 32 -3.06 12.81 -8.12
N MET A 33 -3.34 11.52 -8.30
CA MET A 33 -2.61 10.43 -7.64
C MET A 33 -1.15 10.41 -8.08
N ASP A 34 -0.24 10.07 -7.17
CA ASP A 34 1.20 10.07 -7.45
C ASP A 34 1.60 8.86 -8.31
N GLU A 35 1.60 9.04 -9.63
CA GLU A 35 2.02 8.03 -10.61
C GLU A 35 3.47 7.57 -10.43
N SER A 36 4.30 8.38 -9.77
CA SER A 36 5.69 8.03 -9.50
C SER A 36 5.81 6.90 -8.47
N LEU A 37 4.75 6.58 -7.71
CA LEU A 37 4.71 5.38 -6.89
C LEU A 37 4.53 4.11 -7.74
N PHE A 38 4.07 4.24 -8.98
CA PHE A 38 3.75 3.19 -9.96
C PHE A 38 2.63 2.25 -9.50
N ILE A 39 2.82 1.53 -8.39
CA ILE A 39 1.86 0.61 -7.81
C ILE A 39 2.10 0.43 -6.32
N ASP A 40 1.07 -0.01 -5.58
CA ASP A 40 1.05 -0.13 -4.12
C ASP A 40 1.20 1.23 -3.41
N ASN A 41 0.41 1.44 -2.36
CA ASN A 41 0.41 2.66 -1.53
C ASN A 41 -0.01 3.97 -2.24
N VAL A 42 -0.37 3.94 -3.53
CA VAL A 42 -0.90 5.11 -4.27
C VAL A 42 -2.16 5.66 -3.59
N ASP A 43 -3.11 4.77 -3.33
CA ASP A 43 -4.37 5.08 -2.66
C ASP A 43 -4.17 5.63 -1.24
N LEU A 44 -3.18 5.09 -0.52
CA LEU A 44 -2.82 5.55 0.83
C LEU A 44 -2.24 6.96 0.81
N GLU A 45 -1.28 7.22 -0.09
CA GLU A 45 -0.67 8.55 -0.25
C GLU A 45 -1.76 9.60 -0.52
N TRP A 46 -2.62 9.32 -1.49
CA TRP A 46 -3.66 10.28 -1.89
C TRP A 46 -4.68 10.49 -0.77
N SER A 47 -5.07 9.42 -0.06
CA SER A 47 -5.95 9.49 1.11
C SER A 47 -5.35 10.34 2.24
N PHE A 48 -4.07 10.17 2.55
CA PHE A 48 -3.39 10.97 3.57
C PHE A 48 -3.31 12.45 3.17
N ARG A 49 -3.04 12.73 1.89
CA ARG A 49 -3.01 14.09 1.37
C ARG A 49 -4.40 14.75 1.42
N ALA A 50 -5.46 14.00 1.10
CA ALA A 50 -6.84 14.45 1.22
C ALA A 50 -7.20 14.80 2.68
N LEU A 51 -6.91 13.90 3.62
CA LEU A 51 -7.15 14.12 5.05
C LEU A 51 -6.37 15.32 5.60
N ALA A 52 -5.10 15.47 5.21
CA ALA A 52 -4.27 16.62 5.61
C ALA A 52 -4.80 17.97 5.08
N LYS A 53 -5.58 17.96 4.00
CA LYS A 53 -6.31 19.13 3.47
C LYS A 53 -7.70 19.34 4.09
N GLY A 54 -8.12 18.49 5.04
CA GLY A 54 -9.41 18.61 5.72
C GLY A 54 -10.58 17.95 4.99
N TYR A 55 -10.33 17.15 3.95
CA TYR A 55 -11.37 16.35 3.32
C TYR A 55 -11.70 15.12 4.16
N ALA A 56 -12.95 14.65 4.08
CA ALA A 56 -13.38 13.40 4.69
C ALA A 56 -13.34 12.26 3.68
N LEU A 57 -12.99 11.06 4.16
CA LEU A 57 -13.07 9.82 3.40
C LEU A 57 -14.22 8.98 3.98
N ILE A 58 -15.21 8.67 3.15
CA ILE A 58 -16.44 8.01 3.58
C ILE A 58 -16.62 6.69 2.82
N GLY A 59 -16.72 5.60 3.56
CA GLY A 59 -17.15 4.30 3.04
C GLY A 59 -18.68 4.19 3.06
N VAL A 60 -19.25 3.72 1.95
CA VAL A 60 -20.69 3.45 1.82
C VAL A 60 -20.92 1.96 1.95
N CYS A 61 -21.47 1.51 3.09
CA CYS A 61 -21.67 0.09 3.39
C CYS A 61 -23.00 -0.47 2.88
N THR A 62 -23.86 0.36 2.29
CA THR A 62 -25.16 -0.04 1.71
C THR A 62 -25.06 -0.49 0.26
N THR A 63 -23.90 -0.31 -0.39
CA THR A 63 -23.69 -0.63 -1.80
C THR A 63 -22.68 -1.76 -1.96
N THR A 64 -22.96 -2.70 -2.87
CA THR A 64 -22.06 -3.82 -3.17
C THR A 64 -21.42 -3.64 -4.55
N MET A 65 -20.10 -3.77 -4.62
CA MET A 65 -19.36 -3.82 -5.87
C MET A 65 -18.71 -5.20 -6.03
N HIS A 66 -19.04 -5.91 -7.11
CA HIS A 66 -18.41 -7.18 -7.43
C HIS A 66 -17.02 -6.94 -8.03
N HIS A 67 -15.99 -7.23 -7.25
CA HIS A 67 -14.60 -7.09 -7.68
C HIS A 67 -13.84 -8.40 -7.54
N ARG A 68 -13.23 -8.86 -8.63
CA ARG A 68 -12.41 -10.07 -8.62
C ARG A 68 -10.98 -9.71 -8.21
N LEU A 69 -10.66 -9.93 -6.94
CA LEU A 69 -9.27 -9.88 -6.46
C LEU A 69 -8.46 -11.00 -7.13
N GLY A 70 -7.24 -10.69 -7.59
CA GLY A 70 -6.37 -11.67 -8.26
C GLY A 70 -6.14 -12.96 -7.45
N HIS A 71 -6.06 -14.09 -8.16
CA HIS A 71 -6.02 -15.46 -7.60
C HIS A 71 -4.63 -15.86 -7.04
N SER A 72 -4.06 -15.05 -6.16
CA SER A 72 -2.71 -15.30 -5.61
C SER A 72 -2.74 -15.48 -4.10
N ARG A 73 -3.67 -16.27 -3.55
CA ARG A 73 -3.65 -16.61 -2.11
C ARG A 73 -2.94 -17.96 -1.93
N ARG A 74 -1.90 -18.01 -1.09
CA ARG A 74 -1.33 -19.29 -0.61
C ARG A 74 -1.71 -19.50 0.83
N GLN A 75 -1.94 -20.77 1.18
CA GLN A 75 -2.02 -21.18 2.56
C GLN A 75 -0.65 -21.02 3.20
N LEU A 76 -0.63 -20.45 4.40
CA LEU A 76 0.55 -20.43 5.24
C LEU A 76 0.80 -21.85 5.78
N PRO A 77 2.07 -22.24 5.98
CA PRO A 77 2.37 -23.49 6.67
C PRO A 77 1.79 -23.47 8.09
N PHE A 78 1.53 -24.66 8.64
CA PHE A 78 1.01 -24.86 10.00
C PHE A 78 -0.38 -24.27 10.27
N GLY A 79 -1.22 -24.11 9.24
CA GLY A 79 -2.61 -23.67 9.43
C GLY A 79 -2.77 -22.21 9.87
N LEU A 80 -1.72 -21.39 9.74
CA LEU A 80 -1.70 -19.97 10.14
C LEU A 80 -2.55 -19.04 9.25
N GLY A 81 -3.46 -19.61 8.44
CA GLY A 81 -4.35 -18.88 7.54
C GLY A 81 -3.83 -18.76 6.10
N GLN A 82 -4.37 -17.78 5.36
CA GLN A 82 -4.01 -17.53 3.96
C GLN A 82 -3.38 -16.15 3.80
N ILE A 83 -2.28 -16.08 3.06
CA ILE A 83 -1.63 -14.82 2.70
C ILE A 83 -1.80 -14.53 1.22
N LYS A 84 -2.04 -13.25 0.89
CA LYS A 84 -1.90 -12.77 -0.50
C LYS A 84 -0.42 -12.84 -0.86
N VAL A 85 -0.08 -13.77 -1.74
CA VAL A 85 1.24 -13.90 -2.33
C VAL A 85 1.35 -12.89 -3.45
N HIS A 86 2.30 -12.00 -3.28
CA HIS A 86 2.69 -11.04 -4.29
C HIS A 86 3.91 -11.59 -5.00
N ASP A 87 4.02 -11.34 -6.31
CA ASP A 87 5.26 -11.59 -7.02
C ASP A 87 6.41 -10.81 -6.37
N PRO A 88 7.66 -11.31 -6.42
CA PRO A 88 8.79 -10.64 -5.78
C PRO A 88 8.91 -9.15 -6.14
N ILE A 89 8.58 -8.79 -7.38
CA ILE A 89 8.57 -7.41 -7.86
C ILE A 89 7.54 -6.52 -7.13
N ARG A 90 6.38 -7.05 -6.76
CA ARG A 90 5.38 -6.32 -5.96
C ARG A 90 5.89 -6.09 -4.54
N LEU A 91 6.65 -7.03 -3.97
CA LEU A 91 7.29 -6.84 -2.67
C LEU A 91 8.34 -5.72 -2.69
N TYR A 92 9.04 -5.52 -3.81
CA TYR A 92 9.92 -4.37 -4.01
C TYR A 92 9.14 -3.05 -3.89
N TYR A 93 8.03 -2.89 -4.61
CA TYR A 93 7.25 -1.65 -4.57
C TYR A 93 6.63 -1.40 -3.21
N ILE A 94 6.10 -2.44 -2.55
CA ILE A 94 5.56 -2.34 -1.20
C ILE A 94 6.62 -1.82 -0.23
N MET A 95 7.85 -2.38 -0.27
CA MET A 95 8.91 -1.94 0.64
C MET A 95 9.43 -0.55 0.31
N ARG A 96 9.61 -0.24 -0.97
CA ARG A 96 10.05 1.08 -1.42
C ARG A 96 9.06 2.17 -1.05
N ASN A 97 7.79 1.99 -1.43
CA ASN A 97 6.77 3.03 -1.32
C ASN A 97 6.41 3.30 0.15
N ARG A 98 6.46 2.30 1.03
CA ARG A 98 6.35 2.52 2.48
C ARG A 98 7.34 3.57 2.98
N LEU A 99 8.62 3.40 2.65
CA LEU A 99 9.66 4.35 3.05
C LEU A 99 9.48 5.73 2.43
N LEU A 100 8.97 5.81 1.19
CA LEU A 100 8.63 7.09 0.57
C LEU A 100 7.50 7.78 1.37
N LEU A 101 6.44 7.04 1.71
CA LEU A 101 5.32 7.57 2.51
C LEU A 101 5.77 8.02 3.91
N TYR A 102 6.68 7.29 4.57
CA TYR A 102 7.16 7.67 5.91
C TYR A 102 7.86 9.04 5.93
N ARG A 103 8.31 9.54 4.78
CA ARG A 103 9.01 10.82 4.64
C ARG A 103 8.08 11.97 4.27
N LEU A 104 6.81 11.69 3.97
CA LEU A 104 5.85 12.72 3.59
C LEU A 104 5.27 13.40 4.84
N PRO A 105 5.18 14.74 4.87
CA PRO A 105 4.70 15.48 6.04
C PRO A 105 3.21 15.22 6.35
N HIS A 106 2.42 14.86 5.34
CA HIS A 106 1.00 14.54 5.47
C HIS A 106 0.72 13.10 5.91
N THR A 107 1.73 12.24 6.03
CA THR A 107 1.52 10.85 6.45
C THR A 107 1.25 10.79 7.96
N PRO A 108 0.13 10.19 8.41
CA PRO A 108 -0.17 10.08 9.83
C PRO A 108 0.89 9.27 10.59
N THR A 109 1.46 9.83 11.64
CA THR A 109 2.51 9.17 12.46
C THR A 109 2.01 7.88 13.11
N VAL A 110 0.74 7.85 13.53
CA VAL A 110 0.08 6.65 14.05
C VAL A 110 0.06 5.53 13.00
N TRP A 111 -0.20 5.87 11.73
CA TRP A 111 -0.17 4.88 10.66
C TRP A 111 1.24 4.33 10.45
N ILE A 112 2.27 5.20 10.47
CA ILE A 112 3.68 4.78 10.37
C ILE A 112 4.03 3.80 11.52
N ALA A 113 3.69 4.17 12.76
CA ALA A 113 3.97 3.35 13.94
C ALA A 113 3.32 1.95 13.86
N GLN A 114 2.13 1.85 13.25
CA GLN A 114 1.46 0.58 13.02
C GLN A 114 1.99 -0.18 11.80
N ASP A 115 2.44 0.50 10.75
CA ASP A 115 2.92 -0.15 9.52
C ASP A 115 4.34 -0.69 9.67
N VAL A 116 5.22 -0.05 10.45
CA VAL A 116 6.60 -0.54 10.70
C VAL A 116 6.64 -1.99 11.20
N PRO A 117 5.92 -2.40 12.27
CA PRO A 117 5.92 -3.80 12.71
C PRO A 117 5.27 -4.72 11.66
N ARG A 118 4.23 -4.26 10.94
CA ARG A 118 3.63 -5.03 9.84
C ARG A 118 4.62 -5.24 8.68
N ALA A 119 5.48 -4.27 8.43
CA ALA A 119 6.55 -4.36 7.43
C ALA A 119 7.62 -5.37 7.85
N ALA A 120 8.05 -5.34 9.10
CA ALA A 120 9.00 -6.30 9.66
C ALA A 120 8.43 -7.74 9.60
N VAL A 121 7.20 -7.95 10.04
CA VAL A 121 6.53 -9.27 9.98
C VAL A 121 6.41 -9.75 8.53
N LYS A 122 5.99 -8.89 7.58
CA LYS A 122 5.94 -9.25 6.16
C LYS A 122 7.34 -9.64 5.65
N PHE A 123 8.39 -8.90 6.01
CA PHE A 123 9.76 -9.24 5.64
C PHE A 123 10.16 -10.62 6.14
N LEU A 124 9.94 -10.92 7.42
CA LEU A 124 10.27 -12.22 8.00
C LEU A 124 9.49 -13.36 7.34
N LEU A 125 8.17 -13.20 7.13
CA LEU A 125 7.34 -14.22 6.50
C LEU A 125 7.79 -14.55 5.07
N PHE A 126 8.05 -13.53 4.25
CA PHE A 126 8.47 -13.73 2.86
C PHE A 126 9.93 -14.17 2.71
N SER A 127 10.76 -13.94 3.73
CA SER A 127 12.14 -14.43 3.79
C SER A 127 12.22 -15.88 4.24
N LEU A 128 11.41 -16.28 5.22
CA LEU A 128 11.54 -17.58 5.89
C LEU A 128 10.55 -18.62 5.37
N LEU A 129 9.30 -18.21 5.11
CA LEU A 129 8.20 -19.14 4.90
C LEU A 129 7.67 -19.15 3.46
N ILE A 130 7.56 -17.98 2.81
CA ILE A 130 6.94 -17.88 1.48
C ILE A 130 8.00 -17.99 0.37
N ALA A 131 7.92 -19.05 -0.44
CA ALA A 131 8.70 -19.16 -1.66
C ALA A 131 8.17 -18.24 -2.78
N PRO A 132 9.03 -17.68 -3.67
CA PRO A 132 10.48 -17.90 -3.77
C PRO A 132 11.29 -17.00 -2.80
N ARG A 133 11.89 -17.59 -1.77
CA ARG A 133 12.46 -16.87 -0.62
C ARG A 133 13.63 -15.96 -1.00
N ILE A 134 14.56 -16.48 -1.81
CA ILE A 134 15.76 -15.73 -2.23
C ILE A 134 15.36 -14.50 -3.04
N ASP A 135 14.45 -14.67 -4.01
CA ASP A 135 13.97 -13.55 -4.81
C ASP A 135 13.19 -12.54 -3.98
N ASN A 136 12.33 -13.01 -3.07
CA ASN A 136 11.60 -12.14 -2.14
C ASN A 136 12.56 -11.26 -1.34
N VAL A 137 13.55 -11.85 -0.68
CA VAL A 137 14.58 -11.11 0.07
C VAL A 137 15.30 -10.11 -0.85
N ARG A 138 15.74 -10.57 -2.03
CA ARG A 138 16.48 -9.75 -2.99
C ARG A 138 15.68 -8.52 -3.44
N PHE A 139 14.40 -8.67 -3.72
CA PHE A 139 13.53 -7.57 -4.15
C PHE A 139 13.10 -6.67 -2.98
N MET A 140 12.82 -7.24 -1.81
CA MET A 140 12.46 -6.47 -0.61
C MET A 140 13.62 -5.59 -0.15
N LEU A 141 14.85 -6.13 -0.10
CA LEU A 141 16.05 -5.35 0.23
C LEU A 141 16.34 -4.27 -0.83
N ALA A 142 16.14 -4.58 -2.11
CA ALA A 142 16.26 -3.56 -3.16
C ALA A 142 15.21 -2.45 -3.00
N GLY A 143 13.99 -2.80 -2.61
CA GLY A 143 12.91 -1.83 -2.35
C GLY A 143 13.25 -0.92 -1.18
N LEU A 144 13.74 -1.50 -0.07
CA LEU A 144 14.21 -0.73 1.09
C LEU A 144 15.34 0.23 0.70
N ARG A 145 16.38 -0.24 0.01
CA ARG A 145 17.48 0.60 -0.47
C ARG A 145 16.97 1.75 -1.34
N ASP A 146 16.14 1.44 -2.33
CA ASP A 146 15.66 2.43 -3.30
C ASP A 146 14.69 3.43 -2.65
N GLY A 147 13.93 3.01 -1.63
CA GLY A 147 13.08 3.89 -0.83
C GLY A 147 13.88 4.84 0.06
N LEU A 148 14.97 4.36 0.68
CA LEU A 148 15.92 5.22 1.41
C LEU A 148 16.57 6.26 0.48
N LEU A 149 16.91 5.86 -0.75
CA LEU A 149 17.45 6.75 -1.78
C LEU A 149 16.40 7.67 -2.43
N GLY A 150 15.12 7.55 -2.07
CA GLY A 150 14.05 8.39 -2.61
C GLY A 150 13.70 8.11 -4.08
N ARG A 151 14.06 6.93 -4.60
CA ARG A 151 13.81 6.57 -6.01
C ARG A 151 12.33 6.34 -6.26
N ARG A 152 11.85 6.85 -7.39
CA ARG A 152 10.45 6.80 -7.84
C ARG A 152 10.38 6.25 -9.27
N GLY A 153 9.17 5.94 -9.72
CA GLY A 153 8.84 5.39 -11.04
C GLY A 153 8.78 3.86 -11.07
N PRO A 154 8.65 3.26 -12.26
CA PRO A 154 8.74 1.80 -12.41
C PRO A 154 10.13 1.28 -12.05
N TYR A 155 10.21 0.02 -11.62
CA TYR A 155 11.44 -0.71 -11.41
C TYR A 155 12.14 -0.91 -12.77
N ILE A 156 13.41 -0.51 -12.84
CA ILE A 156 14.25 -0.68 -14.00
C ILE A 156 15.39 -1.64 -13.63
N GLU A 157 15.61 -2.69 -14.40
CA GLU A 157 16.62 -3.69 -14.04
C GLU A 157 18.07 -3.14 -14.09
N SER A 158 18.29 -2.03 -14.82
CA SER A 158 19.60 -1.39 -15.01
C SER A 158 20.24 -0.80 -13.74
N TRP A 159 19.49 -0.61 -12.63
CA TRP A 159 20.05 -0.16 -11.34
C TRP A 159 21.02 -1.19 -10.70
N ARG A 160 21.16 -2.39 -11.27
CA ARG A 160 22.06 -3.46 -10.80
C ARG A 160 23.27 -3.71 -11.72
N ARG A 161 23.28 -3.24 -12.97
CA ARG A 161 24.41 -3.43 -13.91
C ARG A 161 25.39 -2.25 -13.86
N LYS A 162 25.96 -1.99 -12.69
CA LYS A 162 27.24 -1.27 -12.53
C LYS A 162 27.94 -1.83 -11.29
N ARG A 163 28.47 -3.04 -11.42
CA ARG A 163 29.58 -3.58 -10.64
C ARG A 163 30.45 -4.38 -11.58
#